data_AF-A0A7C0X7D2-F1
#
_entry.id   AF-A0A7C0X7D2-F1
#
_cell.length_a   1.000
_cell.length_b   1.000
_cell.length_c   1.000
_cell.angle_alpha   90.00
_cell.angle_beta   90.00
_cell.angle_gamma   90.00
#
_symmetry.space_group_name_H-M   'P 1'
#
loop_
_entity.id
_entity.type
_entity.pdbx_description
1 polymer ?
#
loop_
_entity_poly.entity_id
_entity_poly.type
_entity_poly.pdbx_seq_one_letter_code
_entity_poly.pdbx_strand_id
1 'polypeptide(L)'
;MVRYITDDQFGFAAGVDGIMLREKPATIFFQGAFYAESLILAETGHSIGAIQIAGTAMTSQLPFFVTACDYTLIGEELFAAGAYLTEDPRLMGSLKGQDVAKGLAIAFIIVGAILELSGIHWLTELLVVN
;
A
#
# COMPACT_ATOMS: atom_id res chain seq x y z
N MET A 1 -12.42 1.39 20.47
CA MET A 1 -11.46 1.16 21.58
C MET A 1 -10.23 0.52 20.97
N VAL A 2 -9.02 1.03 21.25
CA VAL A 2 -7.76 0.42 20.80
C VAL A 2 -7.22 -0.46 21.92
N ARG A 3 -6.97 -1.75 21.63
CA ARG A 3 -6.45 -2.71 22.60
C ARG A 3 -4.95 -2.88 22.40
N TYR A 4 -4.17 -2.44 23.38
CA TYR A 4 -2.74 -2.71 23.44
C TYR A 4 -2.49 -4.17 23.88
N ILE A 5 -1.49 -4.82 23.29
CA ILE A 5 -1.03 -6.17 23.68
C ILE A 5 0.41 -6.10 24.20
N THR A 6 1.37 -5.78 23.34
CA THR A 6 2.80 -5.61 23.67
C THR A 6 3.49 -4.86 22.53
N ASP A 7 4.68 -4.34 22.82
CA ASP A 7 5.64 -3.73 21.90
C ASP A 7 6.64 -4.74 21.30
N ASP A 8 6.75 -5.95 21.86
CA ASP A 8 7.56 -7.03 21.28
C ASP A 8 6.91 -7.59 20.01
N GLN A 9 7.67 -7.68 18.91
CA GLN A 9 7.20 -8.15 17.60
C GLN A 9 6.45 -9.49 17.69
N PHE A 10 7.15 -10.53 18.13
CA PHE A 10 6.63 -11.88 18.12
C PHE A 10 5.64 -12.12 19.26
N GLY A 11 5.80 -11.41 20.38
CA GLY A 11 4.82 -11.35 21.45
C GLY A 11 3.48 -10.77 20.97
N PHE A 12 3.51 -9.73 20.13
CA PHE A 12 2.30 -9.17 19.52
C PHE A 12 1.66 -10.20 18.59
N ALA A 13 2.42 -10.82 17.69
CA ALA A 13 1.92 -11.84 16.77
C ALA A 13 1.26 -13.02 17.52
N ALA A 14 1.96 -13.62 18.49
CA ALA A 14 1.44 -14.73 19.28
C ALA A 14 0.17 -14.36 20.06
N GLY A 15 0.12 -13.14 20.60
CA GLY A 15 -1.06 -12.61 21.31
C GLY A 15 -2.26 -12.45 20.39
N VAL A 16 -2.05 -11.89 19.20
CA VAL A 16 -3.10 -11.70 18.19
C VAL A 16 -3.57 -13.03 17.60
N ASP A 17 -2.66 -13.96 17.29
CA ASP A 17 -2.99 -15.31 16.81
C ASP A 17 -3.90 -16.05 17.80
N GLY A 18 -3.56 -15.99 19.10
CA GLY A 18 -4.38 -16.57 20.16
C GLY A 18 -5.77 -15.94 20.25
N ILE A 19 -5.93 -14.67 19.89
CA ILE A 19 -7.24 -14.01 19.79
C ILE A 19 -7.99 -14.52 18.55
N MET A 20 -7.34 -14.58 17.39
CA MET A 20 -7.95 -15.07 16.14
C MET A 20 -8.52 -16.49 16.31
N LEU A 21 -7.75 -17.39 16.92
CA LEU A 21 -8.17 -18.79 17.12
C LEU A 21 -9.39 -18.93 18.06
N ARG A 22 -9.57 -18.00 19.01
CA ARG A 22 -10.67 -18.02 19.98
C ARG A 22 -11.91 -17.34 19.44
N GLU A 23 -11.74 -16.13 18.93
CA GLU A 23 -12.83 -15.27 18.47
C GLU A 23 -13.33 -15.65 17.07
N LYS A 24 -12.47 -16.30 16.27
CA LYS A 24 -12.76 -16.74 14.89
C LYS A 24 -13.43 -15.66 14.04
N PRO A 25 -12.79 -14.47 13.89
CA PRO A 25 -13.35 -13.40 13.08
C PRO A 25 -13.60 -13.87 11.64
N ALA A 26 -14.71 -13.45 11.04
CA ALA A 26 -15.01 -13.74 9.64
C ALA A 26 -14.09 -12.99 8.66
N THR A 27 -13.54 -11.84 9.08
CA THR A 27 -12.67 -11.00 8.25
C THR A 27 -11.63 -10.31 9.10
N ILE A 28 -10.40 -10.22 8.59
CA ILE A 28 -9.25 -9.62 9.23
C ILE A 28 -8.66 -8.53 8.33
N PHE A 29 -8.40 -7.37 8.91
CA PHE A 29 -7.74 -6.25 8.23
C PHE A 29 -6.32 -6.05 8.77
N PHE A 30 -5.31 -6.33 7.94
CA PHE A 30 -3.90 -6.12 8.29
C PHE A 30 -3.37 -4.85 7.66
N GLN A 31 -3.35 -3.76 8.42
CA GLN A 31 -2.92 -2.46 7.89
C GLN A 31 -1.65 -1.96 8.57
N GLY A 32 -0.54 -1.92 7.83
CA GLY A 32 0.73 -1.36 8.32
C GLY A 32 1.95 -2.25 8.10
N ALA A 33 2.97 -2.04 8.93
CA ALA A 33 4.24 -2.75 8.86
C ALA A 33 4.33 -3.83 9.98
N PHE A 34 4.24 -5.08 9.58
CA PHE A 34 4.32 -6.29 10.41
C PHE A 34 5.55 -7.16 10.08
N TYR A 35 6.40 -6.76 9.12
CA TYR A 35 7.63 -7.47 8.74
C TYR A 35 7.44 -8.99 8.60
N ALA A 36 8.19 -9.80 9.37
CA ALA A 36 8.18 -11.25 9.28
C ALA A 36 6.89 -11.87 9.85
N GLU A 37 6.26 -11.20 10.81
CA GLU A 37 5.01 -11.62 11.46
C GLU A 37 3.83 -11.63 10.49
N SER A 38 3.93 -10.91 9.37
CA SER A 38 2.92 -10.88 8.31
C SER A 38 2.46 -12.27 7.88
N LEU A 39 3.40 -13.22 7.69
CA LEU A 39 3.07 -14.58 7.28
C LEU A 39 2.44 -15.39 8.41
N ILE A 40 2.94 -15.23 9.64
CA ILE A 40 2.42 -15.94 10.82
C ILE A 40 0.96 -15.53 11.08
N LEU A 41 0.71 -14.22 11.10
CA LEU A 41 -0.63 -13.66 11.26
C LEU A 41 -1.57 -14.10 10.13
N ALA A 42 -1.08 -14.09 8.88
CA ALA A 42 -1.88 -14.44 7.73
C ALA A 42 -2.21 -15.94 7.67
N GLU A 43 -1.29 -16.81 8.06
CA GLU A 43 -1.50 -18.25 8.15
C GLU A 43 -2.52 -18.58 9.25
N THR A 44 -2.41 -17.94 10.42
CA THR A 44 -3.40 -18.10 11.49
C THR A 44 -4.78 -17.63 11.05
N GLY A 45 -4.87 -16.47 10.39
CA GLY A 45 -6.12 -15.97 9.80
C GLY A 45 -6.73 -16.93 8.77
N HIS A 46 -5.89 -17.55 7.94
CA HIS A 46 -6.34 -18.54 6.97
C HIS A 46 -6.84 -19.82 7.66
N SER A 47 -6.17 -20.26 8.74
CA SER A 47 -6.54 -21.48 9.47
C SER A 47 -7.95 -21.45 10.07
N ILE A 48 -8.47 -20.26 10.38
CA ILE A 48 -9.84 -20.07 10.88
C ILE A 48 -10.86 -19.79 9.76
N GLY A 49 -10.42 -19.76 8.50
CA GLY A 49 -11.26 -19.47 7.34
C GLY A 49 -11.68 -18.00 7.20
N ALA A 50 -10.91 -17.07 7.78
CA ALA A 50 -11.21 -15.65 7.66
C ALA A 50 -10.82 -15.10 6.29
N ILE A 51 -11.61 -14.17 5.75
CA ILE A 51 -11.19 -13.32 4.62
C ILE A 51 -10.15 -12.32 5.11
N GLN A 52 -9.05 -12.16 4.38
CA GLN A 52 -7.93 -11.34 4.80
C GLN A 52 -7.68 -10.20 3.82
N ILE A 53 -7.83 -8.97 4.30
CA ILE A 53 -7.56 -7.75 3.56
C ILE A 53 -6.34 -7.09 4.19
N ALA A 54 -5.22 -7.12 3.50
CA ALA A 54 -3.98 -6.54 3.97
C ALA A 54 -3.65 -5.25 3.23
N GLY A 55 -2.71 -4.48 3.78
CA GLY A 55 -2.09 -3.39 3.07
C GLY A 55 -0.85 -2.88 3.77
N THR A 56 0.13 -2.49 2.96
CA THR A 56 1.40 -1.98 3.47
C THR A 56 2.06 -1.05 2.46
N ALA A 57 2.74 -0.02 2.98
CA ALA A 57 3.62 0.83 2.19
C ALA A 57 5.07 0.28 2.14
N MET A 58 5.35 -0.82 2.85
CA MET A 58 6.68 -1.41 2.94
C MET A 58 6.92 -2.43 1.83
N THR A 59 7.83 -2.10 0.92
CA THR A 59 8.15 -2.93 -0.26
C THR A 59 8.74 -4.29 0.10
N SER A 60 9.50 -4.40 1.19
CA SER A 60 10.09 -5.68 1.64
C SER A 60 9.05 -6.64 2.23
N GLN A 61 7.98 -6.14 2.82
CA GLN A 61 6.90 -6.93 3.42
C GLN A 61 5.81 -7.25 2.42
N LEU A 62 5.58 -6.37 1.45
CA LEU A 62 4.50 -6.47 0.48
C LEU A 62 4.35 -7.88 -0.15
N PRO A 63 5.42 -8.59 -0.56
CA PRO A 63 5.29 -9.93 -1.11
C PRO A 63 4.60 -10.90 -0.16
N PHE A 64 4.82 -10.81 1.15
CA PHE A 64 4.24 -11.71 2.13
C PHE A 64 2.71 -11.61 2.16
N PHE A 65 2.18 -10.40 2.20
CA PHE A 65 0.73 -10.18 2.16
C PHE A 65 0.13 -10.50 0.81
N VAL A 66 0.80 -10.13 -0.29
CA VAL A 66 0.35 -10.50 -1.64
C VAL A 66 0.23 -12.02 -1.79
N THR A 67 1.12 -12.80 -1.17
CA THR A 67 1.08 -14.27 -1.26
C THR A 67 0.13 -14.94 -0.28
N ALA A 68 -0.11 -14.35 0.89
CA ALA A 68 -0.80 -15.02 2.00
C ALA A 68 -2.23 -14.52 2.27
N CYS A 69 -2.60 -13.34 1.76
CA CYS A 69 -3.91 -12.72 1.98
C CYS A 69 -4.75 -12.72 0.71
N ASP A 70 -6.09 -12.66 0.87
CA ASP A 70 -7.03 -12.64 -0.27
C ASP A 70 -6.94 -11.34 -1.09
N TYR A 71 -6.76 -10.21 -0.40
CA TYR A 71 -6.61 -8.90 -1.02
C TYR A 71 -5.48 -8.12 -0.35
N THR A 72 -4.65 -7.43 -1.14
CA THR A 72 -3.55 -6.62 -0.61
C THR A 72 -3.54 -5.25 -1.27
N LEU A 73 -3.67 -4.19 -0.47
CA LEU A 73 -3.48 -2.81 -0.88
C LEU A 73 -1.99 -2.49 -1.00
N ILE A 74 -1.58 -2.02 -2.17
CA ILE A 74 -0.19 -1.78 -2.52
C ILE A 74 0.14 -0.29 -2.45
N GLY A 75 1.06 0.09 -1.57
CA GLY A 75 1.66 1.43 -1.58
C GLY A 75 0.62 2.55 -1.46
N GLU A 76 0.35 3.26 -2.55
CA GLU A 76 -0.60 4.38 -2.59
C GLU A 76 -2.05 3.99 -2.31
N GLU A 77 -2.43 2.73 -2.57
CA GLU A 77 -3.78 2.23 -2.33
C GLU A 77 -4.16 2.23 -0.85
N LEU A 78 -3.19 1.98 0.05
CA LEU A 78 -3.39 2.06 1.49
C LEU A 78 -3.79 3.49 1.91
N PHE A 79 -3.08 4.51 1.39
CA PHE A 79 -3.37 5.90 1.71
C PHE A 79 -4.68 6.36 1.05
N ALA A 80 -4.94 5.90 -0.18
CA ALA A 80 -6.19 6.16 -0.87
C ALA A 80 -7.38 5.59 -0.10
N ALA A 81 -7.31 4.34 0.37
CA ALA A 81 -8.36 3.72 1.18
C ALA A 81 -8.66 4.54 2.45
N GLY A 82 -7.63 4.97 3.18
CA GLY A 82 -7.80 5.82 4.37
C GLY A 82 -8.47 7.16 4.05
N ALA A 83 -8.09 7.79 2.94
CA ALA A 83 -8.67 9.06 2.49
C ALA A 83 -10.14 8.90 2.07
N TYR A 84 -10.47 7.85 1.31
CA TYR A 84 -11.84 7.56 0.86
C TYR A 84 -12.77 7.19 2.02
N LEU A 85 -12.27 6.45 3.03
CA LEU A 85 -13.06 6.08 4.21
C LEU A 85 -13.31 7.26 5.15
N THR A 86 -12.34 8.16 5.29
CA THR A 86 -12.46 9.33 6.19
C THR A 86 -13.12 10.52 5.50
N GLU A 87 -13.15 10.54 4.17
CA GLU A 87 -13.62 11.65 3.33
C GLU A 87 -12.94 13.00 3.65
N ASP A 88 -11.70 12.96 4.19
CA ASP A 88 -10.97 14.17 4.57
C ASP A 88 -10.58 14.97 3.31
N PRO A 89 -11.07 16.22 3.14
CA PRO A 89 -10.77 17.03 1.96
C PRO A 89 -9.27 17.27 1.73
N ARG A 90 -8.45 17.26 2.78
CA ARG A 90 -6.99 17.46 2.69
C ARG A 90 -6.31 16.24 2.10
N LEU A 91 -6.68 15.05 2.57
CA LEU A 91 -6.12 13.78 2.06
C LEU A 91 -6.60 13.53 0.62
N MET A 92 -7.89 13.75 0.36
CA MET A 92 -8.47 13.65 -0.98
C MET A 92 -7.86 14.66 -1.96
N GLY A 93 -7.62 15.89 -1.51
CA GLY A 93 -6.94 16.91 -2.31
C GLY A 93 -5.50 16.54 -2.65
N SER A 94 -4.77 15.93 -1.72
CA SER A 94 -3.40 15.44 -1.95
C SER A 94 -3.37 14.36 -3.05
N LEU A 95 -4.28 13.38 -2.98
CA LEU A 95 -4.39 12.32 -4.00
C LEU A 95 -4.68 12.91 -5.38
N LYS A 96 -5.69 13.77 -5.47
CA LYS A 96 -6.05 14.42 -6.74
C LYS A 96 -4.92 15.28 -7.31
N GLY A 97 -4.19 15.98 -6.45
CA GLY A 97 -3.02 16.78 -6.84
C GLY A 97 -1.91 15.91 -7.42
N GLN A 98 -1.63 14.75 -6.81
CA GLN A 98 -0.67 13.79 -7.32
C GLN A 98 -1.08 13.23 -8.68
N ASP A 99 -2.37 12.89 -8.87
CA ASP A 99 -2.87 12.37 -10.15
C ASP A 99 -2.76 13.40 -11.28
N VAL A 100 -3.10 14.67 -11.01
CA VAL A 100 -2.94 15.76 -11.98
C VAL A 100 -1.47 15.95 -12.35
N ALA A 101 -0.58 15.96 -11.37
CA ALA A 101 0.85 16.12 -11.61
C ALA A 101 1.43 14.95 -12.43
N LYS A 102 1.05 13.70 -12.10
CA LYS A 102 1.42 12.51 -12.87
C LYS A 102 0.90 12.61 -14.32
N GLY A 103 -0.35 13.04 -14.52
CA GLY A 103 -0.93 13.23 -15.85
C GLY A 103 -0.19 14.28 -16.69
N LEU A 104 0.15 15.42 -16.08
CA LEU A 104 0.95 16.47 -16.74
C LEU A 104 2.35 15.97 -17.11
N ALA A 105 3.00 15.22 -16.21
CA ALA A 105 4.31 14.63 -16.47
C ALA A 105 4.26 13.63 -17.63
N ILE A 106 3.26 12.75 -17.68
CA ILE A 106 3.06 11.80 -18.79
C ILE A 106 2.85 12.55 -20.11
N ALA A 107 2.00 13.58 -20.13
CA ALA A 107 1.77 14.38 -21.34
C ALA A 107 3.06 15.06 -21.82
N PHE A 108 3.84 15.63 -20.89
CA PHE A 108 5.13 16.24 -21.20
C PHE A 108 6.13 15.24 -21.77
N ILE A 109 6.22 14.04 -21.20
CA ILE A 109 7.08 12.95 -21.71
C ILE A 109 6.66 12.54 -23.13
N ILE A 110 5.36 12.38 -23.39
CA ILE A 110 4.85 12.00 -24.72
C ILE A 110 5.18 13.07 -25.75
N VAL A 111 4.93 14.35 -25.45
CA VAL A 111 5.23 15.46 -26.34
C VAL A 111 6.74 15.54 -26.61
N GLY A 112 7.56 15.41 -25.57
CA GLY A 112 9.02 15.39 -25.72
C GLY A 112 9.50 14.25 -26.60
N ALA A 113 8.95 13.04 -26.42
CA ALA A 113 9.28 11.90 -27.28
C ALA A 113 8.91 12.17 -28.75
N ILE A 114 7.74 12.73 -29.04
CA ILE A 114 7.32 13.05 -30.41
C ILE A 114 8.21 14.11 -31.05
N LEU A 115 8.57 15.16 -30.30
CA LEU A 115 9.47 16.23 -30.78
C LEU A 115 10.85 15.67 -31.14
N GLU A 116 11.40 14.81 -30.29
CA GLU A 116 12.68 14.14 -30.52
C GLU A 116 12.62 13.25 -31.78
N LEU A 117 11.56 12.44 -31.92
CA LEU A 117 11.34 11.63 -33.12
C LEU A 117 11.21 12.47 -34.41
N SER A 118 10.72 13.71 -34.28
CA SER A 118 10.53 14.63 -35.41
C SER A 118 11.80 15.44 -35.75
N GLY A 119 12.92 15.19 -35.04
CA GLY A 119 14.20 15.88 -35.24
C GLY A 119 14.29 17.25 -34.57
N ILE A 120 13.40 17.56 -33.63
CA ILE A 120 13.42 18.82 -32.86
C ILE A 120 14.07 18.54 -31.51
N HIS A 121 15.39 18.72 -31.43
CA HIS A 121 16.20 18.32 -30.27
C HIS A 121 16.29 19.37 -29.15
N TRP A 122 15.80 20.59 -29.38
CA TRP A 122 15.89 21.71 -28.42
C TRP A 122 15.43 21.32 -27.02
N LEU A 123 14.30 20.63 -26.88
CA LEU A 123 13.76 20.28 -25.57
C LEU A 123 14.70 19.33 -24.80
N THR A 124 15.27 18.36 -25.50
CA THR A 124 16.20 17.37 -24.96
C THR A 124 17.52 18.03 -24.57
N GLU A 125 18.07 18.90 -25.42
CA GLU A 125 19.26 19.69 -25.14
C GLU A 125 19.11 20.63 -23.95
N LEU A 126 17.91 21.19 -23.74
CA LEU A 126 17.61 22.04 -22.59
C LEU A 126 17.51 21.25 -21.27
N LEU A 127 17.06 20.00 -21.32
CA LEU A 127 16.88 19.15 -20.14
C LEU A 127 18.15 18.39 -19.75
N VAL A 128 19.06 18.14 -20.69
CA VAL A 128 20.37 17.56 -20.41
C VAL A 128 21.29 18.68 -19.88
N VAL A 129 21.47 18.71 -18.57
CA VAL A 129 22.49 19.56 -17.93
C VAL A 129 23.87 19.01 -18.29
N ASN A 130 24.59 19.71 -19.18
CA ASN A 130 26.04 19.57 -19.32
C ASN A 130 26.76 20.31 -18.18
#